data_AF-A0A124IJR0-F1
#
_entry.id   AF-A0A124IJR0-F1
#
_cell.length_a   1.000
_cell.length_b   1.000
_cell.length_c   1.000
_cell.angle_alpha   90.00
_cell.angle_beta   90.00
_cell.angle_gamma   90.00
#
_symmetry.space_group_name_H-M   'P 1'
#
loop_
_entity.id
_entity.type
_entity.pdbx_description
1 polymer ?
#
loop_
_entity_poly.entity_id
_entity_poly.type
_entity_poly.pdbx_seq_one_letter_code
_entity_poly.pdbx_strand_id
1 'polypeptide(L)' 'MQGTMGYSPDKDGYLISKIPNKSFSGYHILAYYYVSWAIAIPEMLSEIKLPYDDEYKLAKQLYNKNE' A
#
# COMPACT_ATOMS: atom_id res chain seq x y z
N MET A 1 -13.88 8.21 -6.47
CA MET A 1 -12.70 7.70 -5.76
C MET A 1 -12.41 6.30 -6.27
N GLN A 2 -11.40 6.13 -7.12
CA GLN A 2 -11.11 4.84 -7.78
C GLN A 2 -10.22 3.91 -6.94
N GLY A 3 -9.54 4.42 -5.90
CA GLY A 3 -8.61 3.64 -5.07
C GLY A 3 -9.25 2.61 -4.14
N THR A 4 -10.57 2.67 -3.90
CA THR A 4 -11.30 1.76 -3.00
C THR A 4 -12.17 0.73 -3.73
N MET A 5 -12.19 0.72 -5.07
CA MET A 5 -13.14 -0.08 -5.88
C MET A 5 -12.84 -1.60 -5.91
N GLY A 6 -12.28 -2.17 -4.85
CA GLY A 6 -12.05 -3.63 -4.78
C GLY A 6 -11.58 -4.14 -3.42
N TYR A 7 -10.98 -3.28 -2.59
CA TYR A 7 -10.45 -3.66 -1.28
C TYR A 7 -11.08 -2.79 -0.19
N SER A 8 -11.93 -3.41 0.62
CA SER A 8 -12.47 -2.78 1.83
C SER A 8 -11.42 -2.85 2.94
N PRO A 9 -11.10 -1.74 3.62
CA PRO A 9 -10.18 -1.71 4.76
C PRO A 9 -10.65 -2.57 5.94
N ASP A 10 -11.97 -2.63 6.15
CA ASP A 10 -12.65 -3.41 7.21
C ASP A 10 -12.79 -4.91 6.89
N LYS A 11 -12.26 -5.35 5.75
CA LYS A 11 -12.28 -6.76 5.36
C LYS A 11 -10.92 -7.37 5.61
N ASP A 12 -10.91 -8.55 6.22
CA ASP A 12 -9.72 -9.35 6.44
C ASP A 12 -9.70 -10.58 5.54
N GLY A 13 -8.55 -11.27 5.51
CA GLY A 13 -8.40 -12.52 4.77
C GLY A 13 -7.97 -12.33 3.32
N TYR A 14 -7.43 -11.18 2.95
CA TYR A 14 -6.86 -11.00 1.61
C TYR A 14 -5.58 -11.81 1.45
N LEU A 15 -5.45 -12.43 0.29
CA LEU A 15 -4.28 -13.23 -0.07
C LEU A 15 -3.55 -12.53 -1.20
N ILE A 16 -2.26 -12.29 -1.03
CA ILE A 16 -1.38 -11.82 -2.10
C ILE A 16 -0.78 -13.07 -2.75
N SER A 17 -1.04 -13.31 -4.03
CA SER A 17 -0.55 -14.51 -4.72
C SER A 17 0.97 -14.67 -4.69
N LYS A 18 1.71 -13.55 -4.58
CA LYS A 18 3.17 -13.52 -4.39
C LYS A 18 3.64 -13.88 -2.97
N ILE A 19 2.77 -13.82 -1.96
CA ILE A 19 3.06 -14.14 -0.57
C ILE A 19 2.07 -15.24 -0.12
N PRO A 20 2.31 -16.49 -0.52
CA PRO A 20 1.47 -17.60 -0.10
C PRO A 20 1.54 -17.79 1.42
N ASN A 21 0.51 -18.42 2.00
CA ASN A 21 0.41 -18.73 3.44
C ASN A 21 0.27 -17.53 4.39
N LYS A 22 -0.05 -16.33 3.90
CA LYS A 22 -0.32 -15.17 4.75
C LYS A 22 -1.60 -14.46 4.34
N SER A 23 -2.51 -14.31 5.30
CA SER A 23 -3.69 -13.46 5.17
C SER A 23 -3.36 -12.04 5.61
N PHE A 24 -3.85 -11.07 4.87
CA PHE A 24 -3.67 -9.64 5.12
C PHE A 24 -5.03 -8.99 5.39
N SER A 25 -5.00 -7.95 6.21
CA SER A 25 -6.16 -7.06 6.39
C SER A 25 -6.29 -6.12 5.20
N GLY A 26 -7.46 -5.50 5.03
CA GLY A 26 -7.70 -4.54 3.96
C GLY A 26 -6.71 -3.39 3.97
N TYR A 27 -6.39 -2.87 5.16
CA TYR A 27 -5.34 -1.85 5.32
C TYR A 27 -3.96 -2.34 4.84
N HIS A 28 -3.59 -3.58 5.13
CA HIS A 28 -2.32 -4.14 4.66
C HIS A 28 -2.26 -4.26 3.13
N ILE A 29 -3.36 -4.64 2.47
CA ILE A 29 -3.41 -4.69 1.00
C ILE A 29 -3.34 -3.30 0.40
N LEU A 30 -4.08 -2.35 0.97
CA LEU A 30 -4.07 -0.96 0.51
C LEU A 30 -2.67 -0.35 0.62
N ALA A 31 -1.97 -0.59 1.74
CA ALA A 31 -0.59 -0.18 1.93
C ALA A 31 0.35 -0.87 0.93
N TYR A 32 0.21 -2.18 0.71
CA TYR A 32 1.02 -2.92 -0.26
C TYR A 32 0.82 -2.40 -1.69
N TYR A 33 -0.42 -2.11 -2.07
CA TYR A 33 -0.76 -1.55 -3.36
C TYR A 33 -0.17 -0.14 -3.51
N TYR A 34 -0.32 0.71 -2.50
CA TYR A 34 0.27 2.05 -2.48
C TYR A 34 1.79 2.02 -2.70
N VAL A 35 2.50 1.19 -1.94
CA VAL A 35 3.96 1.04 -2.06
C VAL A 35 4.35 0.48 -3.43
N SER A 36 3.63 -0.52 -3.93
CA SER A 36 3.92 -1.11 -5.25
C SER A 36 3.79 -0.08 -6.37
N TRP A 37 2.77 0.78 -6.29
CA TRP A 37 2.58 1.89 -7.22
C TRP A 37 3.63 2.98 -7.06
N ALA A 38 4.00 3.34 -5.82
CA ALA A 38 5.05 4.32 -5.56
C ALA A 38 6.41 3.89 -6.13
N ILE A 39 6.70 2.58 -6.13
CA ILE A 39 7.92 2.01 -6.71
C ILE A 39 7.82 1.93 -8.23
N ALA A 40 6.68 1.46 -8.77
CA ALA A 40 6.55 1.20 -10.21
C ALA A 40 6.31 2.48 -11.02
N ILE A 41 5.44 3.37 -10.54
CA ILE A 41 4.99 4.58 -11.26
C ILE A 41 4.71 5.70 -10.24
N PRO A 42 5.77 6.36 -9.71
CA PRO A 42 5.62 7.42 -8.73
C PRO A 42 4.85 8.64 -9.27
N GLU A 43 4.87 8.88 -10.58
CA GLU A 43 4.16 10.01 -11.22
C GLU A 43 2.64 9.89 -11.11
N MET A 44 2.11 8.67 -11.13
CA MET A 44 0.67 8.39 -10.93
C MET A 44 0.27 8.38 -9.46
N LEU A 45 1.23 8.37 -8.53
CA LEU A 45 0.96 8.37 -7.10
C LEU A 45 0.27 9.67 -6.64
N SER A 46 0.62 10.81 -7.24
CA SER A 46 -0.04 12.10 -6.93
C SER A 46 -1.50 12.15 -7.39
N GLU A 47 -1.90 11.33 -8.36
CA GLU A 47 -3.31 11.20 -8.77
C GLU A 47 -4.10 10.26 -7.87
N ILE A 48 -3.40 9.30 -7.26
CA ILE A 48 -3.92 8.41 -6.23
C ILE A 48 -4.07 9.22 -4.95
N LYS A 49 -5.21 9.90 -4.78
CA LYS A 49 -5.62 10.60 -3.55
C LYS A 49 -5.87 9.61 -2.38
N LEU A 50 -4.89 8.77 -2.06
CA LEU A 50 -4.93 7.87 -0.91
C LEU A 50 -4.24 8.53 0.29
N PRO A 51 -4.79 8.38 1.50
CA PRO A 51 -4.21 8.93 2.73
C PRO A 51 -3.08 8.02 3.26
N TYR A 52 -2.09 7.70 2.41
CA TYR A 52 -0.93 6.88 2.80
C TYR A 52 0.41 7.56 2.48
N ASP A 53 0.37 8.82 2.01
CA ASP A 53 1.57 9.55 1.61
C ASP A 53 2.49 9.86 2.81
N ASP A 54 1.90 10.25 3.95
CA ASP A 54 2.62 10.50 5.19
C ASP A 54 3.25 9.21 5.76
N GLU A 55 2.49 8.12 5.82
CA GLU A 55 3.00 6.82 6.28
C GLU A 55 4.10 6.28 5.37
N TYR A 56 3.97 6.47 4.05
CA TYR A 56 5.00 6.07 3.10
C TYR A 56 6.28 6.89 3.24
N LYS A 57 6.17 8.21 3.41
CA LYS A 57 7.31 9.08 3.70
C LYS A 57 8.02 8.67 4.99
N LEU A 58 7.27 8.39 6.06
CA LEU A 58 7.83 7.91 7.32
C LEU A 58 8.56 6.58 7.14
N ALA A 59 7.94 5.62 6.44
CA ALA A 59 8.56 4.32 6.16
C ALA A 59 9.86 4.47 5.36
N LYS A 60 9.88 5.35 4.34
CA LYS A 60 11.08 5.64 3.54
C LYS A 60 12.17 6.31 4.37
N GLN A 61 11.81 7.24 5.28
CA GLN A 61 12.76 7.84 6.22
C GLN A 61 13.35 6.79 7.16
N LEU A 62 12.54 5.88 7.70
CA LEU A 62 13.02 4.79 8.55
C LEU A 62 13.92 3.81 7.78
N TYR A 63 13.57 3.47 6.54
CA TYR A 63 14.39 2.61 5.68
C TYR A 63 15.76 3.24 5.41
N ASN A 64 15.79 4.50 4.96
CA ASN A 64 17.03 5.22 4.66
C ASN A 64 17.89 5.53 5.90
N LYS A 65 17.32 5.49 7.11
CA LYS A 65 18.07 5.69 8.36
C LYS A 65 18.83 4.43 8.81
N ASN A 66 18.59 3.30 8.16
CA ASN A 66 19.24 2.01 8.45
C ASN A 66 20.30 1.63 7.40
N GLU A 67 20.64 2.53 6.47
CA GLU A 67 21.87 2.48 5.64
C GLU A 67 22.95 3.39 6.24
#